data_AF-A0A8T5RIJ3-F1
#
_entry.id   AF-A0A8T5RIJ3-F1
#
_cell.length_a   1.000
_cell.length_b   1.000
_cell.length_c   1.000
_cell.angle_alpha   90.00
_cell.angle_beta   90.00
_cell.angle_gamma   90.00
#
_symmetry.space_group_name_H-M   'P 1'
#
loop_
_entity.id
_entity.type
_entity.pdbx_description
1 polymer ?
#
loop_
_entity_poly.entity_id
_entity_poly.type
_entity_poly.pdbx_seq_one_letter_code
_entity_poly.pdbx_strand_id
1 'polypeptide(L)'
;MLKIENHEENKINNEKKNTRINTTIIYLIILLLVVIYLFIYLLEHYKTPILIAFLIVLFLFLFSLGFILRKKKRSILSLFSHFRSDPSREDARKKYITQLSRKPRPDILNFNYRKPLILKCSNCGMMLTNFMKKCPKCNCEL
;
A
#
# COMPACT_ATOMS: atom_id res chain seq x y z
N MET A 1 34.77 -27.57 1.22
CA MET A 1 34.18 -27.22 2.54
C MET A 1 32.88 -26.41 2.42
N LEU A 2 32.74 -25.46 1.49
CA LEU A 2 31.53 -24.61 1.31
C LEU A 2 30.21 -25.31 0.89
N LYS A 3 30.22 -26.59 0.50
CA LYS A 3 29.02 -27.26 -0.04
C LYS A 3 28.12 -27.87 1.04
N ILE A 4 28.64 -28.02 2.26
CA ILE A 4 27.96 -28.69 3.38
C ILE A 4 27.09 -27.68 4.15
N GLU A 5 27.57 -26.45 4.34
CA GLU A 5 26.83 -25.38 5.06
C GLU A 5 25.50 -25.01 4.37
N ASN A 6 25.48 -24.95 3.03
CA ASN A 6 24.27 -24.64 2.28
C ASN A 6 23.17 -25.70 2.38
N HIS A 7 23.51 -26.94 2.78
CA HIS A 7 22.56 -28.04 2.90
C HIS A 7 21.85 -28.05 4.26
N GLU A 8 22.50 -27.57 5.33
CA GLU A 8 21.92 -27.45 6.66
C GLU A 8 20.96 -26.26 6.77
N GLU A 9 21.30 -25.10 6.20
CA GLU A 9 20.41 -23.92 6.25
C GLU A 9 19.07 -24.16 5.53
N ASN A 10 19.08 -24.93 4.43
CA ASN A 10 17.85 -25.27 3.70
C ASN A 10 16.95 -26.24 4.47
N LYS A 11 17.51 -27.10 5.33
CA LYS A 11 16.75 -28.07 6.12
C LYS A 11 15.97 -27.38 7.26
N ILE A 12 16.62 -26.43 7.93
CA ILE A 12 16.04 -25.65 9.04
C ILE A 12 14.88 -24.76 8.57
N ASN A 13 14.97 -24.18 7.37
CA ASN A 13 13.91 -23.33 6.82
C ASN A 13 12.65 -24.11 6.41
N ASN A 14 12.79 -25.36 5.98
CA ASN A 14 11.65 -26.21 5.60
C ASN A 14 10.84 -26.68 6.82
N GLU A 15 11.49 -26.97 7.95
CA GLU A 15 10.79 -27.35 9.19
C GLU A 15 10.00 -26.19 9.81
N LYS A 16 10.55 -24.97 9.80
CA LYS A 16 9.85 -23.76 10.26
C LYS A 16 8.66 -23.37 9.37
N LYS A 17 8.68 -23.74 8.08
CA LYS A 17 7.57 -23.48 7.16
C LYS A 17 6.41 -24.47 7.35
N ASN A 18 6.71 -25.74 7.67
CA ASN A 18 5.70 -26.78 7.87
C ASN A 18 4.88 -26.57 9.16
N THR A 19 5.53 -26.12 10.23
CA THR A 19 4.88 -25.85 11.53
C THR A 19 3.88 -24.69 11.50
N ARG A 20 4.08 -23.68 10.65
CA ARG A 20 3.15 -22.52 10.53
C ARG A 20 1.87 -22.84 9.75
N ILE A 21 1.91 -23.78 8.81
CA ILE A 21 0.72 -24.15 8.01
C ILE A 21 -0.24 -24.96 8.90
N ASN A 22 0.31 -25.86 9.73
CA ASN A 22 -0.48 -26.72 10.61
C ASN A 22 -1.29 -25.93 11.65
N THR A 23 -0.74 -24.86 12.24
CA THR A 23 -1.47 -24.05 13.24
C THR A 23 -2.66 -23.28 12.65
N THR A 24 -2.55 -22.82 11.39
CA THR A 24 -3.67 -22.16 10.71
C THR A 24 -4.83 -23.10 10.41
N ILE A 25 -4.52 -24.35 10.04
CA ILE A 25 -5.52 -25.40 9.80
C ILE A 25 -6.24 -25.76 11.10
N ILE A 26 -5.49 -25.91 12.20
CA ILE A 26 -6.06 -26.18 13.53
C ILE A 26 -7.04 -25.07 13.94
N TYR A 27 -6.67 -23.79 13.76
CA TYR A 27 -7.57 -22.67 14.08
C TYR A 27 -8.84 -22.68 13.21
N LEU A 28 -8.73 -23.06 11.93
CA LEU A 28 -9.88 -23.18 11.02
C LEU A 28 -10.84 -24.30 11.46
N ILE A 29 -10.30 -25.45 11.88
CA ILE A 29 -11.11 -26.57 12.38
C ILE A 29 -11.84 -26.18 13.68
N ILE A 30 -11.14 -25.52 14.61
CA ILE A 30 -11.73 -25.02 15.86
C ILE A 30 -12.84 -24.00 15.56
N LEU A 31 -12.58 -23.05 14.64
CA LEU A 31 -13.58 -22.07 14.21
C LEU A 31 -14.82 -22.77 13.64
N LEU A 32 -14.62 -23.77 12.78
CA LEU A 32 -15.72 -24.52 12.17
C LEU A 32 -16.57 -25.23 13.23
N LEU A 33 -15.94 -25.88 14.22
CA LEU A 33 -16.62 -26.53 15.34
C LEU A 33 -17.46 -25.53 16.16
N VAL A 34 -16.90 -24.37 16.47
CA VAL A 34 -17.63 -23.30 17.20
C VAL A 34 -18.84 -22.84 16.41
N VAL A 35 -18.70 -22.66 15.10
CA VAL A 35 -19.79 -22.22 14.22
C VAL A 35 -20.92 -23.26 14.15
N ILE A 36 -20.58 -24.55 14.05
CA ILE A 36 -21.57 -25.64 14.06
C ILE A 36 -22.30 -25.69 15.41
N TYR A 37 -21.58 -25.58 16.51
CA TYR A 37 -22.17 -25.56 17.84
C TYR A 37 -23.17 -24.40 18.00
N LEU A 38 -22.79 -23.21 17.53
CA LEU A 38 -23.63 -22.02 17.59
C LEU A 38 -24.90 -22.16 16.74
N PHE A 39 -24.81 -22.84 15.59
CA PHE A 39 -25.97 -23.15 14.74
C PHE A 39 -26.98 -24.08 15.44
N ILE A 40 -26.50 -25.15 16.08
CA ILE A 40 -27.36 -26.08 16.84
C ILE A 40 -28.02 -25.34 18.01
N TYR A 41 -27.24 -24.53 18.75
CA TYR A 41 -27.75 -23.73 19.87
C TYR A 41 -28.87 -22.76 19.45
N LEU A 42 -28.72 -22.11 18.29
CA LEU A 42 -29.73 -21.19 17.74
C LEU A 42 -31.04 -21.89 17.36
N LEU A 43 -30.95 -23.11 16.82
CA LEU A 43 -32.11 -23.91 16.44
C LEU A 43 -32.89 -24.39 17.67
N GLU A 44 -32.17 -24.85 18.69
CA GLU A 44 -32.79 -25.47 19.87
C GLU A 44 -33.42 -24.43 20.82
N HIS A 45 -32.74 -23.31 21.08
CA HIS A 45 -33.23 -22.33 22.06
C HIS A 45 -34.23 -21.32 21.51
N TYR A 46 -34.04 -20.84 20.28
CA TYR A 46 -34.77 -19.66 19.81
C TYR A 46 -35.92 -19.99 18.86
N LYS A 47 -36.13 -21.28 18.51
CA LYS A 47 -37.08 -21.73 17.47
C LYS A 47 -37.03 -20.83 16.23
N THR A 48 -35.83 -20.34 15.93
CA THR A 48 -35.65 -19.35 14.88
C THR A 48 -35.96 -20.03 13.54
N PRO A 49 -36.59 -19.31 12.61
CA PRO A 49 -36.74 -19.84 11.27
C PRO A 49 -35.34 -20.14 10.73
N ILE A 50 -35.16 -21.36 10.22
CA ILE A 50 -33.87 -21.95 9.81
C ILE A 50 -33.07 -20.99 8.92
N LEU A 51 -33.77 -20.22 8.08
CA LEU A 51 -33.18 -19.24 7.17
C LEU A 51 -32.41 -18.13 7.90
N ILE A 52 -32.94 -17.62 9.02
CA ILE A 52 -32.29 -16.56 9.81
C ILE A 52 -31.06 -17.11 10.54
N ALA A 53 -31.18 -18.30 11.15
CA ALA A 53 -30.06 -18.96 11.81
C ALA A 53 -28.90 -19.23 10.83
N PHE A 54 -29.22 -19.70 9.62
CA PHE A 54 -28.25 -19.90 8.55
C PHE A 54 -27.57 -18.60 8.13
N LEU A 55 -28.32 -17.50 7.98
CA LEU A 55 -27.76 -16.20 7.58
C LEU A 55 -26.75 -15.66 8.60
N ILE A 56 -27.06 -15.76 9.90
CA ILE A 56 -26.19 -15.32 11.00
C ILE A 56 -24.90 -16.13 11.02
N VAL A 57 -25.02 -17.44 10.89
CA VAL A 57 -23.87 -18.37 10.86
C VAL A 57 -22.99 -18.14 9.65
N LEU A 58 -23.59 -17.95 8.47
CA LEU A 58 -22.87 -17.61 7.24
C LEU A 58 -22.10 -16.29 7.39
N PHE A 59 -22.74 -15.28 7.98
CA PHE A 59 -22.11 -13.98 8.23
C PHE A 59 -20.89 -14.10 9.17
N LEU A 60 -21.03 -14.81 10.29
CA LEU A 60 -19.93 -15.03 11.24
C LEU A 60 -18.77 -15.81 10.61
N PHE A 61 -19.08 -16.79 9.77
CA PHE A 61 -18.10 -17.57 9.04
C PHE A 61 -17.33 -16.70 8.05
N LEU A 62 -18.03 -15.92 7.23
CA LEU A 62 -17.42 -15.00 6.26
C LEU A 62 -16.59 -13.90 6.95
N PHE A 63 -17.08 -13.37 8.08
CA PHE A 63 -16.36 -12.35 8.87
C PHE A 63 -15.03 -12.91 9.39
N SER A 64 -15.07 -14.11 9.96
CA SER A 64 -13.89 -14.83 10.46
C SER A 64 -12.89 -15.14 9.35
N LEU A 65 -13.37 -15.60 8.19
CA LEU A 65 -12.54 -15.80 7.00
C LEU A 65 -11.91 -14.48 6.53
N GLY A 66 -12.67 -13.39 6.52
CA GLY A 66 -12.20 -12.06 6.19
C GLY A 66 -11.04 -11.60 7.08
N PHE A 67 -11.09 -11.90 8.37
CA PHE A 67 -10.01 -11.58 9.31
C PHE A 67 -8.74 -12.39 9.05
N ILE A 68 -8.87 -13.68 8.73
CA ILE A 68 -7.75 -14.56 8.39
C ILE A 68 -7.09 -14.12 7.06
N LEU A 69 -7.90 -13.80 6.05
CA LEU A 69 -7.43 -13.35 4.73
C LEU A 69 -6.70 -12.00 4.80
N ARG A 70 -7.13 -11.07 5.68
CA ARG A 70 -6.46 -9.77 5.87
C ARG A 70 -5.01 -9.92 6.33
N LYS A 71 -4.69 -10.91 7.17
CA LYS A 71 -3.32 -11.15 7.65
C LYS A 71 -2.38 -11.64 6.55
N LYS A 72 -2.90 -12.33 5.52
CA LYS A 72 -2.09 -12.92 4.43
C LYS A 72 -1.67 -11.93 3.34
N LYS A 73 -2.22 -10.70 3.32
CA LYS A 73 -1.97 -9.70 2.26
C LYS A 73 -0.52 -9.19 2.20
N ARG A 74 0.32 -9.41 3.23
CA ARG A 74 1.75 -9.03 3.21
C ARG A 74 2.67 -10.03 2.49
N SER A 75 2.31 -11.31 2.35
CA SER A 75 3.23 -12.33 1.78
C SER A 75 2.97 -12.73 0.33
N ILE A 76 1.87 -12.26 -0.27
CA ILE A 76 1.55 -12.57 -1.69
C ILE A 76 2.16 -11.49 -2.60
N LEU A 77 2.43 -10.29 -2.06
CA LEU A 77 3.11 -9.20 -2.78
C LEU A 77 4.57 -9.57 -3.15
N SER A 78 5.19 -10.52 -2.44
CA SER A 78 6.54 -10.99 -2.76
C SER A 78 6.59 -12.04 -3.88
N LEU A 79 5.46 -12.58 -4.32
CA LEU A 79 5.40 -13.38 -5.57
C LEU A 79 5.33 -12.49 -6.82
N PHE A 80 4.99 -11.20 -6.64
CA PHE A 80 5.03 -10.17 -7.68
C PHE A 80 6.20 -9.19 -7.49
N SER A 81 7.09 -9.42 -6.54
CA SER A 81 8.24 -8.53 -6.29
C SER A 81 9.41 -8.75 -7.26
N HIS A 82 9.31 -9.63 -8.25
CA HIS A 82 10.31 -9.73 -9.32
C HIS A 82 10.37 -8.47 -10.20
N PHE A 83 9.43 -7.54 -10.04
CA PHE A 83 9.46 -6.20 -10.62
C PHE A 83 9.89 -5.08 -9.64
N ARG A 84 10.28 -5.40 -8.41
CA ARG A 84 10.79 -4.40 -7.46
C ARG A 84 12.29 -4.57 -7.24
N SER A 85 12.99 -3.55 -7.71
CA SER A 85 14.41 -3.24 -7.54
C SER A 85 15.02 -3.76 -6.24
N ASP A 86 16.09 -4.52 -6.43
CA ASP A 86 17.04 -5.06 -5.47
C ASP A 86 17.30 -4.16 -4.23
N PRO A 87 17.04 -4.62 -2.99
CA PRO A 87 17.32 -3.87 -1.77
C PRO A 87 18.82 -3.65 -1.51
N SER A 88 19.71 -4.37 -2.22
CA SER A 88 21.17 -4.15 -2.19
C SER A 88 21.55 -2.72 -2.63
N ARG A 89 20.72 -2.07 -3.47
CA ARG A 89 20.93 -0.67 -3.87
C ARG A 89 20.61 0.34 -2.76
N GLU A 90 19.81 -0.03 -1.76
CA GLU A 90 19.35 0.91 -0.73
C GLU A 90 20.40 1.11 0.37
N ASP A 91 21.15 0.06 0.71
CA ASP A 91 22.30 0.16 1.63
C ASP A 91 23.54 0.76 0.94
N ALA A 92 23.71 0.55 -0.37
CA ALA A 92 24.70 1.30 -1.16
C ALA A 92 24.36 2.81 -1.23
N ARG A 93 23.08 3.17 -1.31
CA ARG A 93 22.62 4.57 -1.22
C ARG A 93 22.90 5.18 0.15
N LYS A 94 22.66 4.46 1.25
CA LYS A 94 22.92 4.98 2.60
C LYS A 94 24.41 5.28 2.84
N LYS A 95 25.33 4.48 2.28
CA LYS A 95 26.77 4.79 2.33
C LYS A 95 27.19 5.97 1.45
N TYR A 96 26.48 6.24 0.35
CA TYR A 96 26.74 7.39 -0.51
C TYR A 96 26.19 8.72 0.05
N ILE A 97 25.09 8.69 0.81
CA ILE A 97 24.48 9.90 1.39
C ILE A 97 25.43 10.58 2.39
N THR A 98 26.29 9.83 3.08
CA THR A 98 27.25 10.38 4.05
C THR A 98 28.43 11.12 3.40
N GLN A 99 28.62 11.01 2.08
CA GLN A 99 29.70 11.68 1.35
C GLN A 99 29.23 12.72 0.32
N LEU A 100 27.96 13.14 0.35
CA LEU A 100 27.57 14.33 -0.41
C LEU A 100 28.18 15.57 0.22
N SER A 101 29.42 15.88 -0.18
CA SER A 101 29.96 17.23 -0.16
C SER A 101 28.89 18.15 -0.72
N ARG A 102 28.45 19.12 0.09
CA ARG A 102 27.40 20.08 -0.27
C ARG A 102 27.78 20.68 -1.63
N LYS A 103 27.06 20.31 -2.69
CA LYS A 103 27.13 21.05 -3.95
C LYS A 103 26.93 22.53 -3.61
N PRO A 104 27.78 23.43 -4.11
CA PRO A 104 27.57 24.85 -3.91
C PRO A 104 26.14 25.16 -4.35
N ARG A 105 25.39 25.85 -3.48
CA ARG A 105 24.04 26.32 -3.84
C ARG A 105 24.21 27.06 -5.17
N PRO A 106 23.48 26.69 -6.24
CA PRO A 106 23.57 27.46 -7.47
C PRO A 106 23.24 28.90 -7.08
N ASP A 107 24.11 29.83 -7.49
CA ASP A 107 23.84 31.24 -7.32
C ASP A 107 22.42 31.49 -7.82
N ILE A 108 21.60 32.05 -6.93
CA ILE A 108 20.22 32.39 -7.22
C ILE A 108 20.34 33.46 -8.30
N LEU A 109 20.16 33.05 -9.57
CA LEU A 109 20.15 33.95 -10.70
C LEU A 109 19.00 34.93 -10.47
N ASN A 110 19.33 36.11 -9.95
CA ASN A 110 18.39 37.20 -9.73
C ASN A 110 18.08 37.81 -11.10
N PHE A 111 17.13 37.20 -11.81
CA PHE A 111 16.66 37.71 -13.08
C PHE A 111 15.82 38.97 -12.86
N ASN A 112 16.48 40.13 -12.92
CA ASN A 112 15.80 41.41 -12.95
C ASN A 112 15.47 41.77 -14.41
N TYR A 113 14.26 41.47 -14.85
CA TYR A 113 13.80 41.78 -16.21
C TYR A 113 13.45 43.27 -16.31
N ARG A 114 13.92 43.95 -17.37
CA ARG A 114 13.60 45.36 -17.63
C ARG A 114 12.09 45.63 -17.75
N LYS A 115 11.30 44.62 -18.14
CA LYS A 115 9.85 44.69 -18.26
C LYS A 115 9.22 43.44 -17.66
N PRO A 116 8.05 43.55 -17.00
CA PRO A 116 7.34 42.38 -16.50
C PRO A 116 6.95 41.47 -17.67
N LEU A 117 7.17 40.17 -17.51
CA LEU A 117 6.79 39.16 -18.51
C LEU A 117 5.27 38.96 -18.56
N ILE A 118 4.62 39.18 -17.41
CA ILE A 118 3.19 38.99 -17.19
C ILE A 118 2.60 40.31 -16.69
N LEU A 119 1.60 40.81 -17.40
CA LEU A 119 0.77 41.96 -17.05
C LEU A 119 -0.59 41.47 -16.55
N LYS A 120 -1.25 42.26 -15.73
CA LYS A 120 -2.61 42.00 -15.27
C LYS A 120 -3.56 43.00 -15.91
N CYS A 121 -4.64 42.54 -16.54
CA CYS A 121 -5.65 43.43 -17.09
C CYS A 121 -6.31 44.24 -15.96
N SER A 122 -6.33 45.56 -16.10
CA SER A 122 -6.94 46.50 -15.16
C SER A 122 -8.45 46.28 -15.02
N ASN A 123 -9.14 45.90 -16.10
CA ASN A 123 -10.60 45.78 -16.11
C ASN A 123 -11.09 44.41 -15.61
N CYS A 124 -10.50 43.30 -16.07
CA CYS A 124 -11.01 41.95 -15.76
C CYS A 124 -10.08 41.08 -14.91
N GLY A 125 -8.89 41.57 -14.56
CA GLY A 125 -7.93 40.87 -13.70
C GLY A 125 -7.24 39.67 -14.32
N MET A 126 -7.43 39.41 -15.62
CA MET A 126 -6.79 38.30 -16.34
C MET A 126 -5.28 38.55 -16.49
N MET A 127 -4.47 37.53 -16.21
CA MET A 127 -3.02 37.54 -16.43
C MET A 127 -2.72 37.35 -17.91
N LEU A 128 -1.89 38.23 -18.45
CA LEU A 128 -1.62 38.38 -19.88
C LEU A 128 -0.12 38.51 -20.09
N THR A 129 0.39 38.04 -21.22
CA THR A 129 1.80 38.24 -21.56
C THR A 129 2.03 39.67 -22.05
N ASN A 130 3.22 40.21 -21.85
CA ASN A 130 3.60 41.57 -22.29
C ASN A 130 3.52 41.79 -23.82
N PHE A 131 3.33 40.72 -24.60
CA PHE A 131 3.16 40.80 -26.06
C PHE A 131 1.71 41.10 -26.48
N MET A 132 0.74 40.97 -25.56
CA MET A 132 -0.67 41.17 -25.84
C MET A 132 -1.00 42.66 -25.77
N LYS A 133 -1.53 43.24 -26.85
CA LYS A 133 -1.97 44.64 -26.90
C LYS A 133 -3.40 44.84 -26.38
N LYS A 134 -4.23 43.79 -26.46
CA LYS A 134 -5.64 43.80 -26.06
C LYS A 134 -5.97 42.58 -25.20
N CYS A 135 -6.85 42.76 -24.23
CA CYS A 135 -7.31 41.66 -23.40
C CYS A 135 -8.31 40.79 -24.19
N PRO A 136 -8.12 39.47 -24.29
CA PRO A 136 -9.03 38.58 -25.02
C PRO A 136 -10.41 38.46 -24.36
N LYS A 137 -10.53 38.81 -23.08
CA LYS A 137 -11.80 38.70 -22.32
C LYS A 137 -12.65 39.97 -22.41
N CYS A 138 -12.06 41.15 -22.28
CA CYS A 138 -12.79 42.42 -22.24
C CYS A 138 -12.45 43.38 -23.39
N ASN A 139 -11.53 43.01 -24.28
CA ASN A 139 -11.09 43.79 -25.44
C ASN A 139 -10.54 45.19 -25.13
N CYS A 140 -10.23 45.47 -23.87
CA CYS A 140 -9.57 46.70 -23.44
C CYS A 140 -8.07 46.67 -23.80
N GLU A 141 -7.50 47.85 -24.03
CA GLU A 141 -6.05 48.02 -24.18
C GLU A 141 -5.36 47.81 -22.82
N LEU A 142 -4.22 47.10 -22.84
CA LEU A 142 -3.45 46.74 -21.64
C LEU A 142 -2.57 47.88 -21.12
#